data_AF-A0A849U9W1-F1
#
_entry.id   AF-A0A849U9W1-F1
#
_cell.length_a   1.000
_cell.length_b   1.000
_cell.length_c   1.000
_cell.angle_alpha   90.00
_cell.angle_beta   90.00
_cell.angle_gamma   90.00
#
_symmetry.space_group_name_H-M   'P 1'
#
loop_
_entity.id
_entity.type
_entity.pdbx_description
1 polymer ?
#
loop_
_entity_poly.entity_id
_entity_poly.type
_entity_poly.pdbx_seq_one_letter_code
_entity_poly.pdbx_strand_id
1 'polypeptide(L)'
;MNRSNGFKKGYFSRKGLLIAMGVACCIVTMGNVAAGTIAQAPLFITTSLDPNIMFILDDSGSMDWSYLPDTISGDCSSNKCDNYGGLSSARNSAYYDPTITYSPPLNADGTSLGNATFGSAWIDGYKLPHSSKSSVVDLNISYQPTWSDPAKPIKLTKDKAYYYQFIPSSNCIVASSANSNCFQKQYPSTAVEKQNFANWYSYYRTRLM
;
A
#
# COMPACT_ATOMS: atom_id res chain seq x y z
N MET A 1 -50.62 43.44 48.58
CA MET A 1 -51.48 43.28 49.77
C MET A 1 -52.02 41.86 49.80
N ASN A 2 -51.73 41.15 50.90
CA ASN A 2 -52.51 40.10 51.57
C ASN A 2 -53.28 39.04 50.74
N ARG A 3 -52.91 37.76 50.92
CA ARG A 3 -53.68 36.72 51.69
C ARG A 3 -54.77 36.05 50.83
N SER A 4 -55.11 34.77 50.91
CA SER A 4 -54.87 33.70 51.89
C SER A 4 -55.53 32.41 51.35
N ASN A 5 -55.01 31.25 51.78
CA ASN A 5 -55.71 30.07 52.35
C ASN A 5 -57.13 29.76 51.82
N GLY A 6 -57.49 28.58 51.30
CA GLY A 6 -57.24 27.22 51.79
C GLY A 6 -58.48 26.66 52.52
N PHE A 7 -58.98 25.46 52.13
CA PHE A 7 -59.73 24.43 52.92
C PHE A 7 -60.40 23.44 51.93
N LYS A 8 -60.10 22.13 51.84
CA LYS A 8 -60.21 20.94 52.74
C LYS A 8 -61.59 20.24 52.76
N LYS A 9 -61.51 18.90 52.92
CA LYS A 9 -62.51 17.84 53.23
C LYS A 9 -63.10 17.16 51.97
N GLY A 10 -62.99 15.86 51.71
CA GLY A 10 -62.78 14.67 52.53
C GLY A 10 -64.14 13.97 52.77
N TYR A 11 -64.29 12.68 52.44
CA TYR A 11 -64.99 11.65 53.25
C TYR A 11 -64.98 10.26 52.57
N PHE A 12 -64.67 9.25 53.38
CA PHE A 12 -64.71 7.80 53.13
C PHE A 12 -66.14 7.24 53.13
N SER A 13 -66.37 6.12 52.43
CA SER A 13 -67.18 5.03 52.98
C SER A 13 -66.93 3.69 52.29
N ARG A 14 -66.88 2.64 53.11
CA ARG A 14 -66.57 1.22 52.85
C ARG A 14 -67.87 0.41 52.69
N LYS A 15 -67.91 -0.59 51.79
CA LYS A 15 -68.60 -1.91 51.89
C LYS A 15 -67.96 -2.83 50.82
N GLY A 16 -67.29 -3.96 51.09
CA GLY A 16 -67.79 -5.28 51.53
C GLY A 16 -67.78 -6.24 50.31
N LEU A 17 -66.75 -7.07 50.07
CA LEU A 17 -66.41 -8.42 50.56
C LEU A 17 -67.02 -9.60 49.73
N LEU A 18 -66.16 -10.60 49.43
CA LEU A 18 -66.37 -11.98 48.89
C LEU A 18 -66.25 -12.06 47.34
N ILE A 19 -65.52 -12.96 46.65
CA ILE A 19 -65.26 -14.42 46.82
C ILE A 19 -63.95 -14.86 46.08
N ALA A 20 -63.13 -15.64 46.78
CA ALA A 20 -62.28 -16.81 46.44
C ALA A 20 -61.49 -17.00 45.11
N MET A 21 -60.23 -17.43 45.35
CA MET A 21 -59.43 -18.50 44.69
C MET A 21 -59.00 -18.36 43.23
N GLY A 22 -57.67 -18.26 43.03
CA GLY A 22 -57.04 -18.95 41.90
C GLY A 22 -55.84 -18.33 41.19
N VAL A 23 -54.88 -17.66 41.86
CA VAL A 23 -53.53 -17.46 41.27
C VAL A 23 -52.47 -17.39 42.38
N ALA A 24 -52.04 -18.55 42.86
CA ALA A 24 -50.87 -18.69 43.72
C ALA A 24 -49.94 -19.74 43.10
N CYS A 25 -49.21 -19.36 42.06
CA CYS A 25 -47.99 -20.02 41.63
C CYS A 25 -47.24 -19.08 40.69
N CYS A 26 -45.90 -19.13 40.73
CA CYS A 26 -44.94 -18.40 39.90
C CYS A 26 -44.46 -17.05 40.45
N ILE A 27 -43.79 -17.10 41.60
CA ILE A 27 -42.69 -16.17 41.90
C ILE A 27 -41.57 -16.49 40.90
N VAL A 28 -41.38 -15.64 39.90
CA VAL A 28 -40.26 -15.77 38.95
C VAL A 28 -38.99 -15.29 39.66
N THR A 29 -38.17 -16.24 40.11
CA THR A 29 -36.80 -15.94 40.52
C THR A 29 -36.00 -15.55 39.28
N MET A 30 -35.45 -14.33 39.27
CA MET A 30 -34.49 -13.91 38.25
C MET A 30 -33.25 -14.80 38.40
N GLY A 31 -33.09 -15.78 37.51
CA GLY A 31 -31.88 -16.60 37.46
C GLY A 31 -30.68 -15.71 37.16
N ASN A 32 -29.64 -15.83 37.98
CA ASN A 32 -28.33 -15.31 37.62
C ASN A 32 -27.87 -16.07 36.37
N VAL A 33 -27.83 -15.39 35.23
CA VAL A 33 -27.14 -15.90 34.05
C VAL A 33 -25.65 -15.93 34.39
N ALA A 34 -25.09 -17.12 34.56
CA ALA A 34 -23.65 -17.27 34.56
C ALA A 34 -23.17 -16.81 33.18
N ALA A 35 -22.47 -15.67 33.13
CA ALA A 35 -21.78 -15.25 31.93
C ALA A 35 -20.79 -16.37 31.57
N GLY A 36 -21.10 -17.16 30.55
CA GLY A 36 -20.16 -18.12 29.99
C GLY A 36 -18.92 -17.34 29.57
N THR A 37 -17.80 -17.59 30.22
CA THR A 37 -16.53 -16.96 29.85
C THR A 37 -16.16 -17.47 28.48
N ILE A 38 -16.28 -16.63 27.46
CA ILE A 38 -15.74 -16.91 26.13
C ILE A 38 -14.22 -16.97 26.30
N ALA A 39 -13.60 -18.04 25.77
CA ALA A 39 -12.15 -18.21 25.83
C ALA A 39 -11.46 -16.97 25.24
N GLN A 40 -10.71 -16.25 26.08
CA GLN A 40 -9.95 -15.05 25.71
C GLN A 40 -8.57 -15.38 25.12
N ALA A 41 -8.30 -16.66 24.90
CA ALA A 41 -7.13 -17.13 24.18
C ALA A 41 -7.61 -17.83 22.90
N PRO A 42 -6.96 -17.58 21.75
CA PRO A 42 -7.22 -18.35 20.54
C PRO A 42 -7.12 -19.85 20.85
N LEU A 43 -8.05 -20.64 20.32
CA LEU A 43 -7.94 -22.09 20.32
C LEU A 43 -6.78 -22.47 19.39
N PHE A 44 -5.57 -22.56 19.95
CA PHE A 44 -4.41 -23.05 19.21
C PHE A 44 -4.64 -24.52 18.85
N ILE A 45 -4.70 -24.78 17.55
CA ILE A 45 -4.57 -26.14 17.03
C ILE A 45 -3.12 -26.55 17.29
N THR A 46 -2.89 -27.55 18.15
CA THR A 46 -1.55 -28.07 18.50
C THR A 46 -0.92 -28.95 17.43
N THR A 47 -1.57 -29.10 16.27
CA THR A 47 -0.99 -29.78 15.11
C THR A 47 -0.53 -28.73 14.11
N SER A 48 0.79 -28.54 14.03
CA SER A 48 1.43 -27.91 12.88
C SER A 48 0.91 -28.64 11.63
N LEU A 49 0.09 -27.98 10.82
CA LEU A 49 -0.19 -28.47 9.48
C LEU A 49 1.11 -28.30 8.69
N ASP A 50 1.57 -29.37 8.05
CA ASP A 50 2.73 -29.28 7.17
C ASP A 50 2.48 -28.18 6.14
N PRO A 51 3.42 -27.24 5.93
CA PRO A 51 3.23 -26.17 4.97
C PRO A 51 3.05 -26.74 3.57
N ASN A 52 1.83 -26.64 3.02
CA ASN A 52 1.58 -26.92 1.60
C ASN A 52 1.85 -25.65 0.80
N ILE A 53 3.14 -25.29 0.66
CA ILE A 53 3.57 -24.18 -0.19
C ILE A 53 3.65 -24.70 -1.63
N MET A 54 2.66 -24.34 -2.43
CA MET A 54 2.71 -24.53 -3.88
C MET A 54 3.42 -23.32 -4.50
N PHE A 55 4.63 -23.54 -4.98
CA PHE A 55 5.41 -22.54 -5.71
C PHE A 55 5.22 -22.75 -7.21
N ILE A 56 4.54 -21.82 -7.87
CA ILE A 56 4.45 -21.78 -9.34
C ILE A 56 5.50 -20.77 -9.81
N LEU A 57 6.45 -21.24 -10.60
CA LEU A 57 7.38 -20.39 -11.31
C LEU A 57 6.66 -19.79 -12.52
N ASP A 58 6.41 -18.48 -12.49
CA ASP A 58 5.89 -17.74 -13.64
C ASP A 58 7.03 -17.48 -14.64
N ASP A 59 6.98 -18.13 -15.80
CA ASP A 59 7.95 -17.98 -16.88
C ASP A 59 7.42 -17.14 -18.07
N SER A 60 6.30 -16.43 -17.87
CA SER A 60 5.64 -15.65 -18.93
C SER A 60 6.46 -14.48 -19.50
N GLY A 61 7.61 -14.17 -18.89
CA GLY A 61 8.45 -13.00 -19.24
C GLY A 61 7.83 -11.65 -18.84
N SER A 62 6.61 -11.64 -18.29
CA SER A 62 5.93 -10.42 -17.86
C SER A 62 6.66 -9.71 -16.71
N MET A 63 7.44 -10.45 -15.92
CA MET A 63 8.26 -9.92 -14.83
C MET A 63 9.45 -9.08 -15.32
N ASP A 64 9.82 -9.18 -16.60
CA ASP A 64 10.86 -8.35 -17.21
C ASP A 64 10.41 -6.88 -17.33
N TRP A 65 9.10 -6.63 -17.37
CA TRP A 65 8.57 -5.28 -17.58
C TRP A 65 8.80 -4.39 -16.36
N SER A 66 9.36 -3.21 -16.63
CA SER A 66 9.56 -2.09 -15.70
C SER A 66 8.28 -1.25 -15.50
N TYR A 67 7.11 -1.82 -15.76
CA TYR A 67 5.82 -1.16 -15.56
C TYR A 67 4.78 -2.09 -14.93
N LEU A 68 3.88 -1.48 -14.15
CA LEU A 68 2.71 -2.09 -13.56
C LEU A 68 1.61 -1.02 -13.40
N PRO A 69 0.33 -1.31 -13.68
CA PRO A 69 -0.26 -2.57 -14.15
C PRO A 69 -0.17 -2.76 -15.69
N ASP A 70 -0.44 -3.95 -16.20
CA ASP A 70 -0.37 -4.27 -17.65
C ASP A 70 -1.21 -3.36 -18.56
N THR A 71 -2.27 -2.76 -18.01
CA THR A 71 -3.15 -1.84 -18.73
C THR A 71 -2.45 -0.58 -19.21
N ILE A 72 -1.28 -0.25 -18.65
CA ILE A 72 -0.51 0.92 -19.08
C ILE A 72 0.49 0.61 -20.18
N SER A 73 0.58 -0.64 -20.68
CA SER A 73 1.57 -1.10 -21.67
C SER A 73 1.77 -0.19 -22.89
N GLY A 74 0.73 0.55 -23.31
CA GLY A 74 0.78 1.51 -24.41
C GLY A 74 1.27 2.93 -24.07
N ASP A 75 1.58 3.24 -22.81
CA ASP A 75 2.02 4.58 -22.39
C ASP A 75 3.44 4.93 -22.89
N CYS A 76 4.28 3.92 -23.08
CA CYS A 76 5.63 4.04 -23.63
C CYS A 76 5.93 2.91 -24.61
N SER A 77 6.92 3.15 -25.46
CA SER A 77 7.50 2.21 -26.42
C SER A 77 9.04 2.30 -26.39
N SER A 78 9.74 1.56 -27.25
CA SER A 78 11.22 1.53 -27.29
C SER A 78 11.89 2.88 -27.57
N ASN A 79 11.16 3.88 -28.06
CA ASN A 79 11.70 5.19 -28.45
C ASN A 79 10.82 6.38 -28.05
N LYS A 80 9.74 6.15 -27.28
CA LYS A 80 8.74 7.18 -26.99
C LYS A 80 8.07 6.91 -25.65
N CYS A 81 7.70 7.97 -24.94
CA CYS A 81 6.80 7.93 -23.78
C CYS A 81 5.82 9.08 -23.92
N ASP A 82 4.65 8.78 -24.47
CA ASP A 82 3.64 9.80 -24.80
C ASP A 82 2.87 10.25 -23.58
N ASN A 83 2.58 9.30 -22.70
CA ASN A 83 1.90 9.54 -21.45
C ASN A 83 2.96 9.54 -20.34
N TYR A 84 3.31 10.72 -19.84
CA TYR A 84 4.23 10.88 -18.70
C TYR A 84 3.83 10.06 -17.47
N GLY A 85 2.58 9.58 -17.41
CA GLY A 85 2.09 8.62 -16.42
C GLY A 85 2.90 7.32 -16.33
N GLY A 86 3.45 6.80 -17.44
CA GLY A 86 4.33 5.62 -17.38
C GLY A 86 5.60 5.87 -16.56
N LEU A 87 6.03 7.13 -16.46
CA LEU A 87 7.21 7.57 -15.71
C LEU A 87 6.82 8.24 -14.37
N SER A 88 5.67 7.86 -13.82
CA SER A 88 5.14 8.38 -12.55
C SER A 88 4.67 7.23 -11.67
N SER A 89 5.02 7.23 -10.38
CA SER A 89 4.56 6.20 -9.43
C SER A 89 3.03 6.16 -9.29
N ALA A 90 2.35 7.28 -9.57
CA ALA A 90 0.90 7.38 -9.50
C ALA A 90 0.18 6.44 -10.49
N ARG A 91 0.78 6.17 -11.66
CA ARG A 91 0.21 5.27 -12.68
C ARG A 91 1.04 4.01 -12.89
N ASN A 92 2.35 4.13 -12.81
CA ASN A 92 3.26 3.00 -12.86
C ASN A 92 3.81 2.68 -11.46
N SER A 93 3.24 1.69 -10.79
CA SER A 93 3.65 1.34 -9.43
C SER A 93 5.05 0.74 -9.33
N ALA A 94 5.66 0.32 -10.46
CA ALA A 94 7.05 -0.11 -10.51
C ALA A 94 8.03 1.07 -10.66
N TYR A 95 7.53 2.26 -11.02
CA TYR A 95 8.36 3.44 -11.18
C TYR A 95 8.75 4.08 -9.85
N TYR A 96 9.73 4.98 -9.89
CA TYR A 96 10.24 5.66 -8.71
C TYR A 96 9.15 6.46 -7.99
N ASP A 97 8.97 6.16 -6.70
CA ASP A 97 8.13 6.93 -5.79
C ASP A 97 9.01 7.61 -4.73
N PRO A 98 9.05 8.96 -4.66
CA PRO A 98 9.86 9.67 -3.68
C PRO A 98 9.39 9.46 -2.23
N THR A 99 8.17 8.97 -2.00
CA THR A 99 7.64 8.68 -0.66
C THR A 99 8.07 7.32 -0.11
N ILE A 100 8.62 6.46 -0.97
CA ILE A 100 9.12 5.13 -0.60
C ILE A 100 10.64 5.19 -0.40
N THR A 101 11.11 4.54 0.66
CA THR A 101 12.54 4.35 0.89
C THR A 101 13.01 3.03 0.29
N TYR A 102 13.86 3.11 -0.73
CA TYR A 102 14.48 1.96 -1.40
C TYR A 102 15.82 1.64 -0.73
N SER A 103 15.80 0.72 0.22
CA SER A 103 17.01 0.22 0.88
C SER A 103 17.68 -0.84 0.00
N PRO A 104 19.00 -1.04 0.05
CA PRO A 104 19.61 -2.14 -0.69
C PRO A 104 19.07 -3.50 -0.23
N PRO A 105 18.83 -4.44 -1.15
CA PRO A 105 18.38 -5.78 -0.79
C PRO A 105 19.46 -6.53 0.00
N LEU A 106 19.05 -7.62 0.63
CA LEU A 106 19.95 -8.51 1.36
C LEU A 106 20.27 -9.74 0.52
N ASN A 107 21.49 -10.22 0.64
CA ASN A 107 21.93 -11.53 0.17
C ASN A 107 21.27 -12.65 1.00
N ALA A 108 21.40 -13.89 0.53
CA ALA A 108 20.90 -15.07 1.23
C ALA A 108 21.50 -15.25 2.64
N ASP A 109 22.69 -14.71 2.88
CA ASP A 109 23.36 -14.70 4.20
C ASP A 109 22.93 -13.52 5.10
N GLY A 110 21.99 -12.69 4.65
CA GLY A 110 21.50 -11.50 5.36
C GLY A 110 22.39 -10.27 5.23
N THR A 111 23.51 -10.35 4.50
CA THR A 111 24.37 -9.18 4.25
C THR A 111 23.75 -8.25 3.21
N SER A 112 23.94 -6.94 3.36
CA SER A 112 23.41 -5.98 2.38
C SER A 112 24.19 -6.02 1.07
N LEU A 113 23.48 -5.92 -0.06
CA LEU A 113 24.06 -5.75 -1.40
C LEU A 113 24.75 -4.40 -1.62
N GLY A 114 24.60 -3.47 -0.68
CA GLY A 114 25.26 -2.16 -0.70
C GLY A 114 24.46 -1.09 -1.45
N ASN A 115 24.69 0.16 -1.07
CA ASN A 115 24.04 1.31 -1.72
C ASN A 115 24.59 1.53 -3.12
N ALA A 116 23.69 1.77 -4.09
CA ALA A 116 24.07 2.18 -5.43
C ALA A 116 24.55 3.64 -5.43
N THR A 117 25.54 3.97 -6.23
CA THR A 117 26.06 5.35 -6.32
C THR A 117 25.35 6.10 -7.44
N PHE A 118 24.81 7.30 -7.19
CA PHE A 118 24.06 8.06 -8.21
C PHE A 118 24.88 8.37 -9.47
N GLY A 119 26.19 8.64 -9.34
CA GLY A 119 27.09 8.87 -10.48
C GLY A 119 27.53 7.59 -11.23
N SER A 120 27.20 6.41 -10.71
CA SER A 120 27.59 5.12 -11.31
C SER A 120 26.63 4.03 -10.84
N ALA A 121 25.34 4.23 -11.08
CA ALA A 121 24.30 3.33 -10.61
C ALA A 121 24.32 2.06 -11.46
N TRP A 122 24.23 0.89 -10.83
CA TRP A 122 24.21 -0.38 -11.55
C TRP A 122 22.94 -0.50 -12.40
N ILE A 123 23.10 -0.95 -13.65
CA ILE A 123 21.99 -1.39 -14.50
C ILE A 123 21.34 -2.64 -13.88
N ASP A 124 22.05 -3.45 -13.13
CA ASP A 124 21.47 -4.60 -12.44
C ASP A 124 22.27 -4.88 -11.17
N GLY A 125 21.72 -4.48 -10.02
CA GLY A 125 22.41 -4.60 -8.74
C GLY A 125 22.47 -6.03 -8.21
N TYR A 126 21.61 -6.94 -8.67
CA TYR A 126 21.57 -8.34 -8.22
C TYR A 126 22.67 -9.21 -8.87
N LYS A 127 23.37 -8.68 -9.88
CA LYS A 127 24.54 -9.35 -10.46
C LYS A 127 25.76 -9.36 -9.54
N LEU A 128 25.87 -8.44 -8.58
CA LEU A 128 27.08 -8.26 -7.76
C LEU A 128 27.53 -9.50 -6.97
N PRO A 129 26.63 -10.33 -6.36
CA PRO A 129 27.03 -11.54 -5.66
C PRO A 129 27.53 -12.65 -6.59
N HIS A 130 27.08 -12.64 -7.84
CA HIS A 130 27.30 -13.72 -8.80
C HIS A 130 28.33 -13.34 -9.90
N SER A 131 28.63 -12.05 -10.04
CA SER A 131 29.53 -11.49 -11.04
C SER A 131 30.09 -10.16 -10.52
N SER A 132 31.40 -9.97 -10.62
CA SER A 132 32.05 -8.71 -10.22
C SER A 132 31.71 -7.51 -11.11
N LYS A 133 30.81 -7.66 -12.11
CA LYS A 133 30.50 -6.61 -13.08
C LYS A 133 29.00 -6.52 -13.36
N SER A 134 28.42 -5.40 -12.95
CA SER A 134 27.22 -4.84 -13.56
C SER A 134 27.60 -3.58 -14.31
N SER A 135 27.09 -3.41 -15.53
CA SER A 135 27.24 -2.13 -16.24
C SER A 135 26.65 -1.00 -15.40
N VAL A 136 27.26 0.19 -15.46
CA VAL A 136 26.83 1.35 -14.67
C VAL A 136 26.37 2.50 -15.55
N VAL A 137 25.48 3.32 -15.02
CA VAL A 137 24.97 4.55 -15.64
C VAL A 137 25.18 5.73 -14.69
N ASP A 138 25.73 6.83 -15.20
CA ASP A 138 25.76 8.09 -14.47
C ASP A 138 24.39 8.77 -14.55
N LEU A 139 23.65 8.74 -13.44
CA LEU A 139 22.31 9.30 -13.35
C LEU A 139 22.32 10.84 -13.35
N ASN A 140 23.48 11.50 -13.29
CA ASN A 140 23.55 12.95 -13.44
C ASN A 140 23.41 13.40 -14.90
N ILE A 141 23.74 12.55 -15.87
CA ILE A 141 23.86 12.98 -17.29
C ILE A 141 23.41 11.96 -18.32
N SER A 142 23.29 10.68 -17.96
CA SER A 142 23.09 9.58 -18.92
C SER A 142 21.84 8.74 -18.60
N TYR A 143 20.90 9.28 -17.82
CA TYR A 143 19.67 8.57 -17.49
C TYR A 143 18.76 8.45 -18.71
N GLN A 144 18.21 7.25 -18.87
CA GLN A 144 17.10 6.94 -19.75
C GLN A 144 16.15 5.99 -19.00
N PRO A 145 14.83 6.23 -19.03
CA PRO A 145 13.86 5.34 -18.39
C PRO A 145 13.82 3.97 -19.07
N THR A 146 13.38 2.95 -18.33
CA THR A 146 13.13 1.59 -18.84
C THR A 146 11.62 1.33 -18.89
N TRP A 147 11.19 0.48 -19.81
CA TRP A 147 9.79 0.11 -19.96
C TRP A 147 9.60 -1.40 -20.01
N SER A 148 10.08 -2.04 -21.07
CA SER A 148 9.88 -3.47 -21.29
C SER A 148 11.05 -4.35 -20.83
N ASP A 149 12.27 -3.82 -20.83
CA ASP A 149 13.49 -4.58 -20.56
C ASP A 149 14.51 -3.68 -19.83
N PRO A 150 15.02 -4.07 -18.65
CA PRO A 150 16.00 -3.28 -17.91
C PRO A 150 17.29 -3.01 -18.66
N ALA A 151 17.71 -3.92 -19.54
CA ALA A 151 18.92 -3.82 -20.33
C ALA A 151 18.73 -2.95 -21.58
N LYS A 152 17.48 -2.65 -21.95
CA LYS A 152 17.13 -1.83 -23.11
C LYS A 152 16.33 -0.61 -22.65
N PRO A 153 17.02 0.47 -22.22
CA PRO A 153 16.33 1.71 -21.91
C PRO A 153 15.57 2.22 -23.14
N ILE A 154 14.52 2.98 -22.88
CA ILE A 154 13.79 3.72 -23.89
C ILE A 154 14.77 4.71 -24.51
N LYS A 155 14.86 4.71 -25.85
CA LYS A 155 15.82 5.52 -26.62
C LYS A 155 15.42 7.00 -26.70
N LEU A 156 15.10 7.60 -25.55
CA LEU A 156 14.95 9.05 -25.40
C LEU A 156 16.32 9.71 -25.34
N THR A 157 16.38 11.03 -25.54
CA THR A 157 17.61 11.78 -25.29
C THR A 157 18.06 11.56 -23.85
N LYS A 158 19.35 11.25 -23.66
CA LYS A 158 19.98 11.14 -22.34
C LYS A 158 19.81 12.45 -21.59
N ASP A 159 19.45 12.36 -20.32
CA ASP A 159 19.24 13.50 -19.44
C ASP A 159 19.74 13.17 -18.03
N LYS A 160 19.72 14.16 -17.14
CA LYS A 160 19.81 13.91 -15.70
C LYS A 160 18.58 13.12 -15.24
N ALA A 161 18.73 12.25 -14.25
CA ALA A 161 17.65 11.41 -13.76
C ALA A 161 16.42 12.21 -13.32
N TYR A 162 15.25 11.77 -13.75
CA TYR A 162 13.98 12.45 -13.53
C TYR A 162 12.86 11.44 -13.29
N TYR A 163 11.78 11.94 -12.71
CA TYR A 163 10.51 11.23 -12.57
C TYR A 163 9.36 12.23 -12.76
N TYR A 164 8.14 11.76 -12.95
CA TYR A 164 6.97 12.61 -13.04
C TYR A 164 6.11 12.51 -11.78
N GLN A 165 5.83 13.65 -11.17
CA GLN A 165 4.88 13.76 -10.07
C GLN A 165 3.49 14.03 -10.63
N PHE A 166 2.50 13.24 -10.21
CA PHE A 166 1.11 13.50 -10.56
C PHE A 166 0.56 14.68 -9.75
N ILE A 167 -0.12 15.59 -10.45
CA ILE A 167 -0.77 16.77 -9.87
C ILE A 167 -2.30 16.57 -9.95
N PRO A 168 -2.97 16.22 -8.84
CA PRO A 168 -4.41 16.02 -8.85
C PRO A 168 -5.15 17.33 -9.11
N SER A 169 -6.18 17.27 -9.96
CA SER A 169 -7.12 18.37 -10.23
C SER A 169 -8.44 17.80 -10.76
N SER A 170 -9.47 18.63 -10.95
CA SER A 170 -10.73 18.17 -11.54
C SER A 170 -10.57 17.54 -12.93
N ASN A 171 -9.52 17.93 -13.67
CA ASN A 171 -9.20 17.40 -15.01
C ASN A 171 -8.06 16.37 -14.99
N CYS A 172 -7.53 16.06 -13.80
CA CYS A 172 -6.42 15.14 -13.60
C CYS A 172 -6.83 14.07 -12.59
N ILE A 173 -7.30 12.94 -13.14
CA ILE A 173 -7.62 11.72 -12.40
C ILE A 173 -6.67 10.60 -12.85
N VAL A 174 -6.09 9.91 -11.87
CA VAL A 174 -5.01 8.92 -12.07
C VAL A 174 -5.38 7.83 -13.09
N ALA A 175 -6.64 7.38 -13.06
CA ALA A 175 -7.12 6.27 -13.88
C ALA A 175 -7.25 6.58 -15.39
N SER A 176 -7.26 7.85 -15.79
CA SER A 176 -7.54 8.23 -17.19
C SER A 176 -6.68 9.37 -17.73
N SER A 177 -5.69 9.84 -16.97
CA SER A 177 -4.84 10.94 -17.41
C SER A 177 -3.78 10.46 -18.41
N ALA A 178 -4.17 10.37 -19.68
CA ALA A 178 -3.25 10.53 -20.83
C ALA A 178 -2.86 12.02 -21.02
N ASN A 179 -3.47 12.92 -20.24
CA ASN A 179 -3.16 14.33 -20.26
C ASN A 179 -1.79 14.58 -19.62
N SER A 180 -0.82 14.94 -20.46
CA SER A 180 0.54 15.30 -20.06
C SER A 180 0.60 16.44 -19.05
N ASN A 181 -0.37 17.35 -19.04
CA ASN A 181 -0.42 18.48 -18.09
C ASN A 181 -0.70 18.04 -16.64
N CYS A 182 -1.13 16.79 -16.42
CA CYS A 182 -1.33 16.23 -15.08
C CYS A 182 -0.04 15.74 -14.42
N PHE A 183 1.08 15.81 -15.15
CA PHE A 183 2.36 15.28 -14.71
C PHE A 183 3.43 16.36 -14.80
N GLN A 184 4.09 16.63 -13.68
CA GLN A 184 5.21 17.55 -13.62
C GLN A 184 6.52 16.78 -13.52
N LYS A 185 7.44 17.08 -14.43
CA LYS A 185 8.80 16.52 -14.38
C LYS A 185 9.54 17.06 -13.15
N GLN A 186 10.06 16.14 -12.35
CA GLN A 186 10.84 16.40 -11.15
C GLN A 186 12.22 15.73 -11.26
N TYR A 187 13.14 16.18 -10.43
CA TYR A 187 14.52 15.70 -10.39
C TYR A 187 14.91 15.38 -8.94
N PRO A 188 15.57 14.24 -8.66
CA PRO A 188 16.15 13.98 -7.35
C PRO A 188 17.17 15.08 -7.02
N SER A 189 16.87 15.89 -6.02
CA SER A 189 17.57 17.15 -5.76
C SER A 189 18.51 17.04 -4.56
N THR A 190 18.09 16.34 -3.52
CA THR A 190 18.87 16.15 -2.29
C THR A 190 19.78 14.92 -2.39
N ALA A 191 20.81 14.85 -1.55
CA ALA A 191 21.67 13.67 -1.47
C ALA A 191 20.89 12.40 -1.10
N VAL A 192 19.89 12.53 -0.22
CA VAL A 192 19.00 11.44 0.21
C VAL A 192 18.14 10.96 -0.96
N GLU A 193 17.48 11.88 -1.68
CA GLU A 193 16.68 11.53 -2.86
C GLU A 193 17.52 10.90 -3.96
N LYS A 194 18.73 11.41 -4.19
CA LYS A 194 19.66 10.83 -5.18
C LYS A 194 20.07 9.41 -4.79
N GLN A 195 20.39 9.17 -3.51
CA GLN A 195 20.70 7.83 -3.03
C GLN A 195 19.49 6.89 -3.17
N ASN A 196 18.30 7.37 -2.81
CA ASN A 196 17.05 6.64 -2.91
C ASN A 196 16.74 6.26 -4.37
N PHE A 197 16.89 7.22 -5.29
CA PHE A 197 16.70 7.00 -6.73
C PHE A 197 17.73 6.03 -7.29
N ALA A 198 19.00 6.13 -6.89
CA ALA A 198 20.04 5.19 -7.32
C ALA A 198 19.71 3.76 -6.89
N ASN A 199 19.26 3.56 -5.65
CA ASN A 199 18.85 2.25 -5.15
C ASN A 199 17.61 1.74 -5.90
N TRP A 200 16.59 2.57 -6.09
CA TRP A 200 15.43 2.20 -6.91
C TRP A 200 15.86 1.76 -8.31
N TYR A 201 16.70 2.57 -8.96
CA TYR A 201 17.20 2.29 -10.29
C TYR A 201 17.90 0.93 -10.32
N SER A 202 18.83 0.66 -9.41
CA SER A 202 19.63 -0.56 -9.45
C SER A 202 18.92 -1.85 -9.01
N TYR A 203 17.91 -1.76 -8.15
CA TYR A 203 17.34 -2.95 -7.48
C TYR A 203 15.81 -3.10 -7.60
N TYR A 204 15.07 -2.04 -7.92
CA TYR A 204 13.60 -2.04 -7.81
C TYR A 204 12.87 -1.65 -9.08
N ARG A 205 13.57 -1.11 -10.08
CA ARG A 205 12.95 -0.74 -11.36
C ARG A 205 12.45 -1.97 -12.16
N THR A 206 12.87 -3.17 -11.78
CA THR A 206 12.44 -4.44 -12.38
C THR A 206 12.04 -5.44 -11.33
N ARG A 207 11.23 -6.41 -11.76
CA ARG A 207 10.71 -7.49 -10.91
C ARG A 207 11.53 -8.78 -11.02
N LEU A 208 12.61 -8.74 -11.79
CA LEU A 208 13.64 -9.78 -11.80
C LEU A 208 14.55 -9.60 -10.58
N MET A 209 14.69 -10.66 -9.80
CA MET A 209 15.62 -10.80 -8.68
C MET A 209 16.87 -11.55 -9.12
#